data_AF-A0A2K4DF08-F1
#
_entry.id   AF-A0A2K4DF08-F1
#
_cell.length_a   1.000
_cell.length_b   1.000
_cell.length_c   1.000
_cell.angle_alpha   90.00
_cell.angle_beta   90.00
_cell.angle_gamma   90.00
#
_symmetry.space_group_name_H-M   'P 1'
#
loop_
_entity.id
_entity.type
_entity.pdbx_description
1 polymer ?
#
loop_
_entity_poly.entity_id
_entity_poly.type
_entity_poly.pdbx_seq_one_letter_code
_entity_poly.pdbx_strand_id
1 'polypeptide(L)' 'MEILDIIIDTHGLIYRVQTQNGNIFEHTLANDTPPDKVAQVLRLLATHVDNLEETKTENN' A
#
# COMPACT_ATOMS: atom_id res chain seq x y z
N MET A 1 -4.35 -1.93 7.21
CA MET A 1 -3.42 -0.94 6.65
C MET A 1 -4.28 0.04 5.87
N GLU A 2 -4.12 1.33 6.07
CA GLU A 2 -4.98 2.36 5.46
C GLU A 2 -4.13 3.27 4.57
N ILE A 3 -4.61 3.55 3.35
CA ILE A 3 -3.98 4.55 2.49
C ILE A 3 -4.42 5.92 3.02
N LEU A 4 -3.46 6.72 3.46
CA LEU A 4 -3.71 8.04 4.02
C LEU A 4 -3.81 9.11 2.94
N ASP A 5 -2.95 9.00 1.93
CA ASP A 5 -2.80 10.03 0.91
C ASP A 5 -2.22 9.43 -0.37
N ILE A 6 -2.68 9.93 -1.52
CA ILE A 6 -2.21 9.54 -2.84
C ILE A 6 -1.97 10.82 -3.64
N ILE A 7 -0.72 11.00 -4.09
CA ILE A 7 -0.32 12.13 -4.92
C ILE A 7 0.10 11.57 -6.28
N ILE A 8 -0.58 12.04 -7.32
CA ILE A 8 -0.24 11.72 -8.71
C ILE A 8 0.46 12.94 -9.29
N ASP A 9 1.73 12.80 -9.66
CA ASP A 9 2.49 13.82 -10.37
C ASP A 9 2.98 13.28 -11.72
N THR A 10 3.48 14.16 -12.58
CA THR A 10 4.17 13.84 -13.83
C THR A 10 5.27 12.77 -13.71
N HIS A 11 5.88 12.63 -12.53
CA HIS A 11 6.96 11.67 -12.27
C HIS A 11 6.50 10.31 -11.74
N GLY A 12 5.23 10.16 -11.34
CA GLY A 12 4.69 8.91 -10.83
C GLY A 12 3.62 9.07 -9.74
N LEU A 13 3.34 7.96 -9.06
CA LEU A 13 2.39 7.83 -7.96
C LEU A 13 3.14 7.77 -6.63
N ILE A 14 2.93 8.75 -5.76
CA ILE A 14 3.37 8.68 -4.37
C ILE A 14 2.17 8.30 -3.52
N TYR A 15 2.30 7.28 -2.67
CA TYR A 15 1.24 6.88 -1.77
C TYR A 15 1.76 6.66 -0.35
N ARG A 16 0.99 7.13 0.62
CA ARG A 16 1.28 6.99 2.04
C ARG A 16 0.33 6.00 2.67
N VAL A 17 0.89 5.08 3.44
CA VAL A 17 0.17 3.97 4.04
C VAL A 17 0.45 3.92 5.53
N GLN A 18 -0.60 3.78 6.33
CA GLN A 18 -0.49 3.54 7.75
C GLN A 18 -0.72 2.06 8.04
N THR A 19 0.24 1.43 8.70
CA THR A 19 0.09 0.08 9.26
C THR A 19 -0.83 0.12 10.47
N GLN A 20 -1.43 -1.02 10.83
CA GLN A 20 -2.30 -1.09 12.02
C GLN A 20 -1.56 -0.76 13.32
N ASN A 21 -0.23 -0.90 13.35
CA ASN A 21 0.61 -0.51 14.48
C ASN A 21 0.90 1.01 14.51
N GLY A 22 0.26 1.80 13.63
CA GLY A 22 0.42 3.24 13.55
C GLY A 22 1.62 3.74 12.74
N ASN A 23 2.50 2.84 12.28
CA ASN A 23 3.66 3.22 11.47
C ASN A 23 3.22 3.68 10.08
N ILE A 24 3.78 4.79 9.60
CA ILE A 24 3.48 5.37 8.30
C ILE A 24 4.66 5.10 7.36
N PHE A 25 4.37 4.57 6.18
CA PHE A 25 5.31 4.38 5.09
C PHE A 25 4.91 5.22 3.89
N GLU A 26 5.90 5.75 3.19
CA GLU A 26 5.73 6.45 1.94
C GLU A 26 6.42 5.65 0.83
N HIS A 27 5.72 5.48 -0.28
CA HIS A 27 6.20 4.74 -1.43
C HIS A 27 6.03 5.57 -2.69
N THR A 28 7.03 5.50 -3.57
CA THR A 28 7.02 6.16 -4.86
C THR A 28 7.05 5.11 -5.96
N LEU A 29 6.02 5.14 -6.80
CA LEU A 29 5.84 4.33 -7.98
C LEU A 29 6.16 5.22 -9.19
N ALA A 30 7.37 5.12 -9.72
CA ALA A 30 7.82 5.96 -10.84
C ALA A 30 6.98 5.68 -12.10
N ASN A 31 6.82 6.67 -12.97
CA ASN A 31 5.99 6.55 -14.18
C ASN A 31 6.55 5.51 -15.19
N ASP A 32 7.86 5.28 -15.18
CA ASP A 32 8.54 4.23 -15.95
C ASP A 32 8.42 2.83 -15.32
N THR A 33 7.69 2.68 -14.23
CA THR A 33 7.53 1.37 -13.58
C THR A 33 6.71 0.45 -14.50
N PRO A 34 7.25 -0.72 -14.89
CA PRO A 34 6.53 -1.66 -15.74
C PRO A 34 5.16 -2.05 -15.13
N PRO A 35 4.09 -2.17 -15.94
CA PRO A 35 2.74 -2.46 -15.44
C PRO A 35 2.66 -3.72 -14.56
N ASP A 36 3.49 -4.73 -14.84
CA ASP A 36 3.60 -5.96 -14.04
C ASP A 36 4.15 -5.71 -12.63
N LYS A 37 5.05 -4.74 -12.46
CA LYS A 37 5.60 -4.33 -11.17
C LYS A 37 4.56 -3.52 -10.40
N VAL A 38 3.81 -2.65 -11.08
CA VAL A 38 2.67 -1.91 -10.48
C VAL A 38 1.63 -2.89 -9.93
N ALA A 39 1.23 -3.87 -10.73
CA ALA A 39 0.25 -4.88 -10.32
C ALA A 39 0.75 -5.73 -9.13
N GLN A 40 2.05 -6.06 -9.09
CA GLN A 40 2.65 -6.75 -7.94
C GLN A 40 2.60 -5.91 -6.67
N VAL A 41 2.95 -4.62 -6.75
CA VAL A 41 2.89 -3.71 -5.59
C VAL A 41 1.45 -3.57 -5.10
N LEU A 42 0.48 -3.38 -5.99
CA LEU A 42 -0.93 -3.30 -5.64
C LEU A 42 -1.45 -4.60 -4.99
N ARG A 43 -1.03 -5.78 -5.49
CA ARG A 43 -1.36 -7.06 -4.87
C ARG A 43 -0.73 -7.21 -3.49
N LEU A 44 0.54 -6.85 -3.33
CA LEU A 44 1.23 -6.92 -2.04
C LEU A 44 0.55 -6.03 -1.00
N LEU A 45 0.10 -4.83 -1.41
CA LEU A 45 -0.66 -3.93 -0.55
C LEU A 45 -2.02 -4.54 -0.17
N ALA A 46 -2.77 -5.08 -1.13
CA ALA A 46 -4.04 -5.75 -0.87
C ALA A 46 -3.87 -6.94 0.07
N THR A 47 -2.94 -7.85 -0.21
CA THR A 47 -2.65 -9.02 0.65
C THR A 47 -2.19 -8.61 2.05
N HIS A 48 -1.44 -7.52 2.19
CA HIS A 48 -1.09 -7.02 3.52
C HIS A 48 -2.31 -6.47 4.26
N VAL A 49 -3.25 -5.80 3.57
CA VAL A 49 -4.52 -5.36 4.13
C VAL A 49 -5.37 -6.56 4.57
N ASP A 50 -5.56 -7.57 3.72
CA ASP A 50 -6.35 -8.78 4.02
C ASP A 50 -5.80 -9.55 5.23
N ASN A 51 -4.49 -9.81 5.29
CA ASN A 51 -3.86 -10.53 6.41
C ASN A 51 -3.97 -9.77 7.75
N LEU A 52 -4.06 -8.44 7.68
CA LEU A 52 -4.26 -7.57 8.83
C LEU A 52 -5.72 -7.60 9.34
N GLU A 53 -6.69 -7.95 8.50
CA GLU A 53 -8.08 -8.16 8.93
C GLU A 53 -8.30 -9.57 9.50
N GLU A 54 -7.65 -10.60 8.93
CA GLU A 54 -7.67 -11.97 9.47
C GLU A 54 -7.12 -12.04 10.90
N THR A 55 -5.96 -11.43 11.17
CA THR A 55 -5.34 -11.42 12.51
C THR A 55 -6.12 -10.63 13.56
N LYS A 56 -7.05 -9.76 13.16
CA LYS A 56 -7.94 -9.04 14.07
C LYS A 56 -9.15 -9.87 14.51
N THR A 57 -9.45 -10.95 13.78
CA THR A 57 -10.64 -11.79 14.01
C THR A 57 -10.35 -12.98 14.93
N GLU A 58 -9.07 -13.37 15.11
CA GLU A 58 -8.67 -14.47 16.00
C GLU A 58 -8.48 -14.07 17.48
N ASN A 59 -8.63 -12.79 17.83
CA ASN A 59 -8.45 -12.28 19.22
C ASN A 59 -9.76 -11.74 19.84
N ASN A 60 -10.91 -12.33 19.54
CA ASN A 60 -12.20 -12.02 20.19
C ASN A 60 -12.91 -13.29 20.70
#